data_AF-A0A536YIJ8-F1
#
_entry.id   AF-A0A536YIJ8-F1
#
_cell.length_a   1.000
_cell.length_b   1.000
_cell.length_c   1.000
_cell.angle_alpha   90.00
_cell.angle_beta   90.00
_cell.angle_gamma   90.00
#
_symmetry.space_group_name_H-M   'P 1'
#
loop_
_entity.id
_entity.type
_entity.pdbx_description
1 polymer ?
#
loop_
_entity_poly.entity_id
_entity_poly.type
_entity_poly.pdbx_seq_one_letter_code
_entity_poly.pdbx_strand_id
1 'polypeptide(L)'
;MAMKILFYALFALLIPLAHAQQPVAPDALVKSITEEVVAILKQDKDIQAGDTKKAADLIETKIVPHFNFIRMTRIAMGRNWRLASPEQQKVLADEFKTLLVRTYSTALSNYRDQQIDYRPLRAKPEDTEVTVRSEVKQSGSSQPVAIDYE
;
A
#
# COMPACT_ATOMS: atom_id res chain seq x y z
N MET A 1 -17.54 53.13 -36.15
CA MET A 1 -17.90 51.71 -35.91
C MET A 1 -16.63 50.93 -35.55
N ALA A 2 -15.95 51.30 -34.45
CA ALA A 2 -14.60 50.83 -34.12
C ALA A 2 -14.40 50.51 -32.62
N MET A 3 -15.49 50.24 -31.88
CA MET A 3 -15.45 50.12 -30.41
C MET A 3 -16.03 48.81 -29.86
N LYS A 4 -16.39 47.83 -30.70
CA LYS A 4 -16.96 46.54 -30.23
C LYS A 4 -16.03 45.33 -30.33
N ILE A 5 -14.84 45.49 -30.93
CA ILE A 5 -13.90 44.37 -31.15
C ILE A 5 -12.89 44.26 -29.99
N LEU A 6 -12.80 45.27 -29.12
CA LEU A 6 -11.79 45.31 -28.04
C LEU A 6 -12.20 44.59 -26.75
N PHE A 7 -13.41 44.01 -26.67
CA PHE A 7 -13.89 43.33 -25.45
C PHE A 7 -13.75 41.79 -25.48
N TYR A 8 -13.39 41.20 -26.61
CA TYR A 8 -13.29 39.74 -26.77
C TYR A 8 -11.86 39.19 -26.71
N ALA A 9 -10.85 40.05 -26.52
CA ALA A 9 -9.44 39.62 -26.48
C ALA A 9 -8.92 39.31 -25.06
N LEU A 10 -9.73 39.47 -24.01
CA LEU A 10 -9.30 39.34 -22.61
C LEU A 10 -9.96 38.16 -21.87
N PHE A 11 -10.34 37.09 -22.57
CA PHE A 11 -10.94 35.90 -21.94
C PHE A 11 -10.34 34.55 -22.37
N ALA A 12 -9.18 34.56 -23.02
CA ALA A 12 -8.60 33.36 -23.65
C ALA A 12 -7.39 32.75 -22.91
N LEU A 13 -7.17 33.04 -21.62
CA LEU A 13 -6.00 32.50 -20.91
C LEU A 13 -6.28 32.06 -19.46
N LEU A 14 -7.25 31.16 -19.29
CA LEU A 14 -7.37 30.32 -18.11
C LEU A 14 -7.43 28.86 -18.58
N ILE A 15 -6.32 28.39 -19.16
CA ILE A 15 -6.08 26.94 -19.27
C ILE A 15 -5.60 26.51 -17.89
N PRO A 16 -6.36 25.72 -17.11
CA PRO A 16 -5.81 25.14 -15.90
C PRO A 16 -4.64 24.25 -16.33
N LEU A 17 -3.43 24.61 -15.92
CA LEU A 17 -2.30 23.69 -15.97
C LEU A 17 -2.70 22.49 -15.10
N ALA A 18 -3.18 21.43 -15.73
CA ALA A 18 -3.30 20.13 -15.13
C ALA A 18 -1.88 19.75 -14.68
N HIS A 19 -1.60 19.93 -13.40
CA HIS A 19 -0.37 19.46 -12.78
C HIS A 19 -0.46 17.94 -12.85
N ALA A 20 0.20 17.35 -13.84
CA ALA A 20 0.41 15.92 -13.88
C ALA A 20 1.16 15.55 -12.60
N GLN A 21 0.46 14.95 -11.63
CA GLN A 21 1.10 14.40 -10.45
C GLN A 21 2.10 13.37 -10.96
N GLN A 22 3.38 13.64 -10.70
CA GLN A 22 4.45 12.66 -10.92
C GLN A 22 4.04 11.38 -10.18
N PRO A 23 4.16 10.20 -10.81
CA PRO A 23 3.92 8.93 -10.13
C PRO A 23 4.78 8.88 -8.87
N VAL A 24 4.17 8.55 -7.73
CA VAL A 24 4.91 8.37 -6.48
C VAL A 24 5.90 7.23 -6.66
N ALA A 25 7.17 7.46 -6.30
CA ALA A 25 8.19 6.42 -6.39
C ALA A 25 7.81 5.21 -5.51
N PRO A 26 8.11 3.94 -5.92
CA PRO A 26 7.67 2.75 -5.21
C PRO A 26 8.11 2.70 -3.74
N ASP A 27 9.35 3.10 -3.45
CA ASP A 27 9.88 3.20 -2.10
C ASP A 27 9.19 4.29 -1.27
N ALA A 28 8.94 5.45 -1.89
CA ALA A 28 8.19 6.53 -1.26
C ALA A 28 6.75 6.12 -0.93
N LEU A 29 6.11 5.36 -1.82
CA LEU A 29 4.75 4.83 -1.59
C LEU A 29 4.75 3.89 -0.38
N VAL A 30 5.58 2.86 -0.36
CA VAL A 30 5.68 1.90 0.75
C VAL A 30 5.97 2.62 2.07
N LYS A 31 6.91 3.56 2.07
CA LYS A 31 7.28 4.34 3.26
C LYS A 31 6.11 5.17 3.77
N SER A 32 5.42 5.89 2.89
CA SER A 32 4.29 6.75 3.27
C SER A 32 3.13 5.97 3.89
N ILE A 33 2.76 4.82 3.30
CA ILE A 33 1.69 3.96 3.84
C ILE A 33 2.09 3.39 5.19
N THR A 34 3.34 2.94 5.31
CA THR A 34 3.85 2.38 6.57
C THR A 34 3.88 3.43 7.67
N GLU A 35 4.35 4.64 7.38
CA GLU A 35 4.37 5.76 8.33
C GLU A 35 2.95 6.17 8.75
N GLU A 36 2.00 6.22 7.82
CA GLU A 36 0.59 6.49 8.12
C GLU A 36 0.00 5.42 9.04
N VAL A 37 0.18 4.14 8.71
CA VAL A 37 -0.32 3.03 9.53
C VAL A 37 0.31 3.07 10.92
N VAL A 38 1.63 3.22 11.03
CA VAL A 38 2.33 3.34 12.32
C VAL A 38 1.82 4.53 13.13
N ALA A 39 1.57 5.68 12.50
CA ALA A 39 1.02 6.85 13.18
C ALA A 39 -0.37 6.56 13.77
N ILE A 40 -1.24 5.87 13.02
CA ILE A 40 -2.57 5.45 13.50
C ILE A 40 -2.43 4.49 14.69
N LEU A 41 -1.57 3.47 14.60
CA LEU A 41 -1.34 2.51 15.69
C LEU A 41 -0.85 3.20 16.97
N LYS A 42 -0.03 4.24 16.87
CA LYS A 42 0.47 5.01 18.02
C LYS A 42 -0.58 5.92 18.65
N GLN A 43 -1.63 6.28 17.92
CA GLN A 43 -2.69 7.16 18.42
C GLN A 43 -3.93 6.39 18.89
N ASP A 44 -4.19 5.21 18.33
CA ASP A 44 -5.37 4.42 18.59
C ASP A 44 -5.24 3.54 19.84
N LYS A 45 -5.87 3.96 20.94
CA LYS A 45 -5.82 3.27 22.23
C LYS A 45 -6.47 1.88 22.21
N ASP A 46 -7.49 1.67 21.38
CA ASP A 46 -8.18 0.38 21.33
C ASP A 46 -7.29 -0.66 20.63
N ILE A 47 -6.62 -0.26 19.54
CA ILE A 47 -5.63 -1.12 18.88
C ILE A 47 -4.47 -1.42 19.83
N GLN A 48 -3.98 -0.43 20.58
CA GLN A 48 -2.93 -0.63 21.59
C GLN A 48 -3.36 -1.57 22.72
N ALA A 49 -4.63 -1.55 23.09
CA ALA A 49 -5.23 -2.47 24.05
C ALA A 49 -5.44 -3.89 23.49
N GLY A 50 -5.16 -4.12 22.20
CA GLY A 50 -5.25 -5.43 21.56
C GLY A 50 -6.54 -5.66 20.76
N ASP A 51 -7.28 -4.61 20.38
CA ASP A 51 -8.45 -4.74 19.51
C ASP A 51 -8.03 -5.17 18.08
N THR A 52 -8.04 -6.48 17.87
CA THR A 52 -7.72 -7.10 16.58
C THR A 52 -8.75 -6.81 15.49
N LYS A 53 -10.00 -6.48 15.84
CA LYS A 53 -11.02 -6.12 14.85
C LYS A 53 -10.72 -4.75 14.26
N LYS A 54 -10.40 -3.78 15.12
CA LYS A 54 -10.02 -2.44 14.67
C LYS A 54 -8.69 -2.45 13.89
N ALA A 55 -7.76 -3.32 14.27
CA ALA A 55 -6.55 -3.58 13.48
C ALA A 55 -6.88 -4.18 12.09
N ALA A 56 -7.85 -5.11 12.00
CA ALA A 56 -8.31 -5.65 10.72
C ALA A 56 -8.93 -4.58 9.81
N ASP A 57 -9.75 -3.69 10.37
CA ASP A 57 -10.35 -2.58 9.62
C ASP A 57 -9.28 -1.62 9.09
N LEU A 58 -8.23 -1.37 9.88
CA LEU A 58 -7.07 -0.59 9.43
C LEU A 58 -6.34 -1.27 8.26
N ILE A 59 -6.13 -2.58 8.33
CA ILE A 59 -5.51 -3.36 7.24
C ILE A 59 -6.37 -3.28 5.97
N GLU A 60 -7.68 -3.51 6.08
CA GLU A 60 -8.62 -3.48 4.94
C GLU A 60 -8.65 -2.10 4.26
N THR A 61 -8.52 -1.02 5.02
CA THR A 61 -8.63 0.34 4.48
C THR A 61 -7.31 0.93 3.99
N LYS A 62 -6.19 0.63 4.64
CA LYS A 62 -4.89 1.27 4.36
C LYS A 62 -3.86 0.36 3.70
N ILE A 63 -4.01 -0.95 3.80
CA ILE A 63 -2.99 -1.91 3.33
C ILE A 63 -3.51 -2.70 2.13
N VAL A 64 -4.69 -3.31 2.26
CA VAL A 64 -5.31 -4.14 1.20
C VAL A 64 -5.35 -3.48 -0.18
N PRO A 65 -5.64 -2.17 -0.34
CA PRO A 65 -5.68 -1.53 -1.66
C PRO A 65 -4.36 -1.57 -2.44
N HIS A 66 -3.24 -1.81 -1.75
CA HIS A 66 -1.91 -1.84 -2.34
C HIS A 66 -1.45 -3.25 -2.75
N PHE A 67 -2.28 -4.28 -2.51
CA PHE A 67 -1.96 -5.66 -2.84
C PHE A 67 -2.83 -6.22 -3.96
N ASN A 68 -2.21 -6.98 -4.86
CA ASN A 68 -2.91 -7.72 -5.90
C ASN A 68 -3.18 -9.16 -5.42
N PHE A 69 -4.27 -9.35 -4.69
CA PHE A 69 -4.64 -10.66 -4.14
C PHE A 69 -4.85 -11.73 -5.22
N ILE A 70 -5.33 -11.37 -6.41
CA ILE A 70 -5.44 -12.33 -7.53
C ILE A 70 -4.05 -12.84 -7.95
N ARG A 71 -3.07 -11.95 -8.10
CA ARG A 71 -1.68 -12.32 -8.43
C ARG A 71 -1.08 -13.17 -7.31
N MET A 72 -1.26 -12.76 -6.06
CA MET A 72 -0.71 -13.48 -4.90
C MET A 72 -1.31 -14.89 -4.76
N THR A 73 -2.63 -15.03 -4.84
CA THR A 73 -3.29 -16.34 -4.78
C THR A 73 -2.89 -17.22 -5.95
N ARG A 74 -2.73 -16.66 -7.16
CA ARG A 74 -2.20 -17.39 -8.32
C ARG A 74 -0.81 -17.95 -8.05
N ILE A 75 0.09 -17.16 -7.48
CA ILE A 75 1.44 -17.61 -7.11
C ILE A 75 1.35 -18.74 -6.08
N ALA A 76 0.55 -18.57 -5.02
CA ALA A 76 0.39 -19.56 -3.96
C ALA A 76 -0.20 -20.90 -4.48
N MET A 77 -1.15 -20.85 -5.41
CA MET A 77 -1.76 -22.04 -6.00
C MET A 77 -0.90 -22.71 -7.07
N GLY A 78 0.06 -21.97 -7.65
CA GLY A 78 0.91 -22.43 -8.73
C GLY A 78 0.12 -23.09 -9.87
N ARG A 79 0.49 -24.33 -10.21
CA ARG A 79 -0.12 -25.09 -11.31
C ARG A 79 -1.62 -25.35 -11.15
N ASN A 80 -2.16 -25.26 -9.94
CA ASN A 80 -3.58 -25.55 -9.67
C ASN A 80 -4.48 -24.35 -9.98
N TRP A 81 -3.92 -23.14 -10.13
CA TRP A 81 -4.70 -21.93 -10.46
C TRP A 81 -5.51 -22.10 -11.75
N ARG A 82 -4.89 -22.68 -12.79
CA ARG A 82 -5.53 -22.95 -14.09
C ARG A 82 -6.63 -24.01 -14.06
N LEU A 83 -6.77 -24.76 -12.96
CA LEU A 83 -7.84 -25.74 -12.80
C LEU A 83 -9.12 -25.12 -12.22
N ALA A 84 -9.01 -23.95 -11.60
CA ALA A 84 -10.13 -23.23 -11.01
C ALA A 84 -10.88 -22.41 -12.07
N SER A 85 -12.21 -22.43 -12.04
CA SER A 85 -13.04 -21.54 -12.85
C SER A 85 -12.80 -20.07 -12.46
N PRO A 86 -13.17 -19.08 -13.30
CA PRO A 86 -13.07 -17.67 -12.94
C PRO A 86 -13.75 -17.32 -11.60
N GLU A 87 -14.90 -17.94 -11.31
CA GLU A 87 -15.63 -17.77 -10.06
C GLU A 87 -14.86 -18.36 -8.87
N GLN A 88 -14.32 -19.57 -9.04
CA GLN A 88 -13.49 -20.20 -8.01
C GLN A 88 -12.21 -19.40 -7.75
N GLN A 89 -11.57 -18.87 -8.79
CA GLN A 89 -10.40 -17.99 -8.67
C GLN A 89 -10.70 -16.76 -7.83
N LYS A 90 -11.86 -16.13 -8.04
CA LYS A 90 -12.31 -14.99 -7.23
C LYS A 90 -12.53 -15.40 -5.77
N VAL A 91 -13.27 -16.47 -5.52
CA VAL A 91 -13.53 -16.97 -4.15
C VAL A 91 -12.21 -17.29 -3.44
N LEU A 92 -11.28 -17.95 -4.11
CA LEU A 92 -9.97 -18.29 -3.54
C LEU A 92 -9.14 -17.05 -3.20
N ALA A 93 -9.22 -15.99 -4.02
CA ALA A 93 -8.55 -14.74 -3.71
C ALA A 93 -9.20 -14.00 -2.54
N ASP A 94 -10.52 -13.99 -2.45
CA ASP A 94 -11.28 -13.35 -1.36
C ASP A 94 -11.04 -14.09 -0.02
N GLU A 95 -11.00 -15.42 -0.02
CA GLU A 95 -10.68 -16.24 1.16
C GLU A 95 -9.21 -16.10 1.57
N PHE A 96 -8.29 -16.05 0.59
CA PHE A 96 -6.88 -15.83 0.86
C PHE A 96 -6.65 -14.44 1.48
N LYS A 97 -7.30 -13.40 0.96
CA LYS A 97 -7.31 -12.06 1.58
C LYS A 97 -7.80 -12.14 3.03
N THR A 98 -8.95 -12.75 3.25
CA THR A 98 -9.56 -12.88 4.58
C THR A 98 -8.63 -13.57 5.58
N LEU A 99 -7.97 -14.65 5.15
CA LEU A 99 -6.97 -15.35 5.95
C LEU A 99 -5.79 -14.43 6.32
N LEU A 100 -5.21 -13.73 5.35
CA LEU A 100 -4.06 -12.86 5.60
C LEU A 100 -4.41 -11.67 6.49
N VAL A 101 -5.54 -11.00 6.25
CA VAL A 101 -6.03 -9.92 7.12
C VAL A 101 -6.16 -10.42 8.56
N ARG A 102 -6.82 -11.57 8.76
CA ARG A 102 -6.97 -12.15 10.10
C ARG A 102 -5.63 -12.49 10.76
N THR A 103 -4.72 -13.13 10.03
CA THR A 103 -3.42 -13.53 10.56
C THR A 103 -2.56 -12.33 10.97
N TYR A 104 -2.54 -11.26 10.16
CA TYR A 104 -1.67 -10.12 10.42
C TYR A 104 -2.30 -9.05 11.32
N SER A 105 -3.62 -9.06 11.53
CA SER A 105 -4.28 -8.15 12.49
C SER A 105 -3.71 -8.27 13.90
N THR A 106 -3.45 -9.50 14.35
CA THR A 106 -2.84 -9.76 15.66
C THR A 106 -1.40 -9.25 15.74
N ALA A 107 -0.62 -9.38 14.66
CA ALA A 107 0.74 -8.85 14.64
C ALA A 107 0.73 -7.31 14.73
N LEU A 108 -0.21 -6.67 14.03
CA LEU A 108 -0.35 -5.21 14.01
C LEU A 108 -0.83 -4.66 15.37
N SER A 109 -1.77 -5.33 16.04
CA SER A 109 -2.22 -4.94 17.39
C SER A 109 -1.12 -5.07 18.46
N ASN A 110 -0.08 -5.86 18.18
CA ASN A 110 1.08 -6.05 19.05
C ASN A 110 2.26 -5.11 18.72
N TYR A 111 2.08 -4.13 17.83
CA TYR A 111 3.09 -3.11 17.56
C TYR A 111 3.37 -2.26 18.81
N ARG A 112 4.65 -2.09 19.15
CA ARG A 112 5.16 -1.39 20.35
C ARG A 112 6.45 -0.65 19.98
N ASP A 113 6.38 0.21 18.95
CA ASP A 113 7.47 1.08 18.51
C ASP A 113 8.67 0.39 17.82
N GLN A 114 8.41 -0.71 17.10
CA GLN A 114 9.43 -1.31 16.25
C GLN A 114 9.93 -0.29 15.20
N GLN A 115 11.25 -0.17 15.06
CA GLN A 115 11.85 0.70 14.04
C GLN A 115 11.90 -0.03 12.69
N ILE A 116 11.52 0.67 11.62
CA ILE A 116 11.55 0.14 10.25
C ILE A 116 12.58 0.95 9.46
N ASP A 117 13.62 0.26 8.99
CA ASP A 117 14.70 0.85 8.19
C ASP A 117 14.57 0.39 6.74
N TYR A 118 14.46 1.34 5.80
CA TYR A 118 14.41 1.06 4.36
C TYR A 118 15.81 1.08 3.75
N ARG A 119 16.10 0.10 2.89
CA ARG A 119 17.34 0.08 2.11
C ARG A 119 17.18 0.95 0.85
N PRO A 120 18.27 1.50 0.29
CA PRO A 120 18.20 2.27 -0.94
C PRO A 120 17.55 1.47 -2.08
N LEU A 121 16.54 2.06 -2.73
CA LEU A 121 15.88 1.46 -3.88
C LEU A 121 16.89 1.30 -5.03
N ARG A 122 16.91 0.11 -5.61
CA ARG A 122 17.68 -0.20 -6.83
C ARG A 122 16.69 -0.54 -7.93
N ALA A 123 16.30 0.47 -8.69
CA ALA A 123 15.37 0.34 -9.81
C ALA A 123 15.87 1.20 -10.97
N LYS A 124 15.66 0.70 -12.20
CA LYS A 124 15.83 1.46 -13.42
C LYS A 124 14.48 1.99 -13.91
N PRO A 125 14.43 3.10 -14.66
CA PRO A 125 13.18 3.64 -15.19
C PRO A 125 12.35 2.66 -16.04
N GLU A 126 13.01 1.70 -16.70
CA GLU A 126 12.37 0.67 -17.52
C GLU A 126 11.87 -0.56 -16.73
N ASP A 127 12.19 -0.67 -15.44
CA ASP A 127 11.83 -1.84 -14.64
C ASP A 127 10.31 -1.86 -14.38
N THR A 128 9.67 -3.00 -14.69
CA THR A 128 8.24 -3.23 -14.44
C THR A 128 7.96 -3.94 -13.12
N GLU A 129 9.00 -4.43 -12.45
CA GLU A 129 8.96 -5.10 -11.15
C GLU A 129 10.18 -4.63 -10.35
N VAL A 130 9.95 -4.20 -9.12
CA VAL A 130 10.99 -3.64 -8.25
C VAL A 130 10.77 -4.12 -6.83
N THR A 131 11.87 -4.41 -6.13
CA THR A 131 11.79 -4.82 -4.73
C THR A 131 12.20 -3.66 -3.81
N VAL A 132 11.28 -3.20 -2.97
CA VAL A 132 11.58 -2.28 -1.86
C VAL A 132 11.96 -3.12 -0.65
N ARG A 133 13.18 -2.95 -0.13
CA ARG A 133 13.69 -3.75 0.99
C ARG A 133 13.64 -2.99 2.29
N SER A 134 13.21 -3.65 3.36
CA SER A 134 13.16 -3.07 4.70
C SER A 134 13.59 -4.05 5.79
N GLU A 135 13.97 -3.52 6.94
CA GLU A 135 14.32 -4.28 8.14
C GLU A 135 13.56 -3.73 9.34
N VAL A 136 12.84 -4.61 10.04
CA VAL A 136 12.10 -4.29 11.27
C VAL A 136 12.94 -4.70 12.48
N LYS A 137 13.31 -3.72 13.30
CA LYS A 137 14.03 -3.90 14.55
C LYS A 137 13.03 -4.01 15.69
N GLN A 138 13.02 -5.17 16.36
CA GLN A 138 12.17 -5.41 17.52
C GLN A 138 12.93 -5.12 18.81
N SER A 139 12.28 -4.39 19.73
CA SER A 139 12.80 -4.17 21.08
C SER A 139 13.02 -5.52 21.78
N GLY A 140 14.27 -5.82 22.14
CA GLY A 140 14.64 -7.06 22.83
C GLY A 140 15.10 -8.21 21.93
N SER A 141 15.07 -8.07 20.59
CA SER A 141 15.73 -9.00 19.66
C SER A 141 17.02 -8.39 19.12
N SER A 142 18.09 -9.18 19.04
CA SER A 142 19.36 -8.77 18.42
C SER A 142 19.36 -8.89 16.90
N GLN A 143 18.39 -9.59 16.31
CA GLN A 143 18.30 -9.82 14.87
C GLN A 143 17.08 -9.09 14.28
N PRO A 144 17.28 -8.16 13.32
CA PRO A 144 16.20 -7.55 12.56
C PRO A 144 15.45 -8.57 11.70
N VAL A 145 14.17 -8.32 11.46
CA VAL A 145 13.34 -9.10 10.53
C VAL A 145 13.31 -8.37 9.18
N ALA A 146 13.83 -9.01 8.13
CA ALA A 146 13.75 -8.47 6.78
C ALA A 146 12.34 -8.59 6.20
N ILE A 147 11.82 -7.53 5.58
CA ILE A 147 10.56 -7.51 4.85
C ILE A 147 10.82 -6.85 3.49
N ASP A 148 10.60 -7.61 2.44
CA ASP A 148 10.74 -7.18 1.05
C ASP A 148 9.34 -7.04 0.42
N TYR A 149 9.13 -5.92 -0.27
CA TYR A 149 7.89 -5.59 -0.97
C TYR A 149 8.14 -5.64 -2.48
N GLU A 150 7.36 -6.46 -3.20
CA GLU A 150 7.44 -6.71 -4.65
C GLU A 150 6.33 -5.98 -5.43
#